data_AF-A0A9P8VL57-F1
#
_entry.id   AF-A0A9P8VL57-F1
#
_cell.length_a   1.000
_cell.length_b   1.000
_cell.length_c   1.000
_cell.angle_alpha   90.00
_cell.angle_beta   90.00
_cell.angle_gamma   90.00
#
_symmetry.space_group_name_H-M   'P 1'
#
loop_
_entity.id
_entity.type
_entity.pdbx_description
1 polymer ?
#
loop_
_entity_poly.entity_id
_entity_poly.type
_entity_poly.pdbx_seq_one_letter_code
_entity_poly.pdbx_strand_id
1 'polypeptide(L)'
;MTMIAAKVMDVVAEVSLPGGGKLYYASYFCRLQRKEQLREGNATKEAQAAVSLLYAIIAQLFEIMRQISALDADVRFEDALGLTPENILGLDGSMHTWERGMEVLDAVVKVMPAGTLCLIDALHWLDNRGTEAQLRNLIAVLRSSKMKVLFTTSGRCAALAKEMTRGEIKSVDCDRF
;
A
#
# COMPACT_ATOMS: atom_id res chain seq x y z
N MET A 1 4.89 -13.59 2.96
CA MET A 1 3.66 -13.87 2.20
C MET A 1 2.80 -14.81 3.01
N THR A 2 1.63 -14.38 3.48
CA THR A 2 0.63 -15.29 4.06
C THR A 2 0.00 -16.15 2.96
N MET A 3 -0.52 -17.32 3.32
CA MET A 3 -1.22 -18.22 2.39
C MET A 3 -2.44 -17.57 1.73
N ILE A 4 -3.12 -16.66 2.44
CA ILE A 4 -4.27 -15.91 1.92
C ILE A 4 -3.83 -14.95 0.82
N ALA A 5 -2.77 -14.18 1.07
CA ALA A 5 -2.25 -13.25 0.08
C ALA A 5 -1.80 -13.98 -1.19
N ALA A 6 -1.15 -15.15 -1.06
CA ALA A 6 -0.80 -15.98 -2.20
C ALA A 6 -2.02 -16.36 -3.04
N LYS A 7 -3.07 -16.92 -2.41
CA LYS A 7 -4.30 -17.32 -3.11
C LYS A 7 -5.03 -16.15 -3.75
N VAL A 8 -5.06 -14.99 -3.10
CA VAL A 8 -5.64 -13.77 -3.68
C VAL A 8 -4.87 -13.38 -4.92
N MET A 9 -3.53 -13.44 -4.88
CA MET A 9 -2.71 -13.13 -6.05
C MET A 9 -2.90 -14.14 -7.19
N ASP A 10 -3.06 -15.42 -6.89
CA ASP A 10 -3.37 -16.44 -7.89
C ASP A 10 -4.70 -16.13 -8.59
N VAL A 11 -5.75 -15.82 -7.82
CA VAL A 11 -7.05 -15.40 -8.38
C VAL A 11 -6.92 -14.12 -9.19
N VAL A 12 -6.22 -13.10 -8.67
CA VAL A 12 -6.00 -11.82 -9.37
C VAL A 12 -5.28 -12.02 -10.71
N ALA A 13 -4.35 -12.96 -10.79
CA ALA A 13 -3.66 -13.28 -12.04
C ALA A 13 -4.57 -13.95 -13.08
N GLU A 14 -5.60 -14.67 -12.65
CA GLU A 14 -6.53 -15.39 -13.52
C GLU A 14 -7.79 -14.56 -13.88
N VAL A 15 -8.08 -13.50 -13.12
CA VAL A 15 -9.28 -12.67 -13.33
C VAL A 15 -9.14 -11.81 -14.58
N SER A 16 -9.96 -12.11 -15.59
CA SER A 16 -10.30 -11.20 -16.68
C SER A 16 -11.59 -10.47 -16.34
N LEU A 17 -11.59 -9.14 -16.42
CA LEU A 17 -12.81 -8.36 -16.16
C LEU A 17 -13.83 -8.56 -17.29
N PRO A 18 -15.15 -8.47 -17.01
CA PRO A 18 -16.17 -8.46 -18.04
C PRO A 18 -15.85 -7.39 -19.10
N GLY A 19 -15.72 -7.80 -20.37
CA GLY A 19 -15.26 -6.92 -21.45
C GLY A 19 -13.77 -7.01 -21.79
N GLY A 20 -13.02 -7.97 -21.22
CA GLY A 20 -11.62 -8.23 -21.55
C GLY A 20 -10.63 -7.25 -20.91
N GLY A 21 -11.08 -6.46 -19.93
CA GLY A 21 -10.24 -5.51 -19.20
C GLY A 21 -9.28 -6.21 -18.23
N LYS A 22 -8.10 -5.61 -18.06
CA LYS A 22 -7.10 -6.05 -17.07
C LYS A 22 -7.45 -5.49 -15.68
N LEU A 23 -7.38 -6.33 -14.66
CA LEU A 23 -7.44 -5.88 -13.27
C LEU A 23 -6.10 -5.21 -12.89
N TYR A 24 -6.14 -3.93 -12.51
CA TYR A 24 -4.98 -3.24 -11.97
C TYR A 24 -4.83 -3.55 -10.49
N TYR A 25 -3.61 -3.85 -10.05
CA TYR A 25 -3.35 -4.12 -8.65
C TYR A 25 -1.97 -3.60 -8.20
N ALA A 26 -1.90 -3.15 -6.95
CA ALA A 26 -0.67 -2.94 -6.22
C ALA A 26 -0.58 -3.99 -5.10
N SER A 27 0.61 -4.50 -4.84
CA SER A 27 0.82 -5.45 -3.75
C SER A 27 2.13 -5.19 -3.00
N TYR A 28 2.12 -5.44 -1.70
CA TYR A 28 3.33 -5.36 -0.88
C TYR A 28 3.32 -6.44 0.20
N PHE A 29 4.45 -7.13 0.36
CA PHE A 29 4.63 -8.21 1.32
C PHE A 29 5.58 -7.76 2.42
N CYS A 30 5.02 -7.34 3.55
CA CYS A 30 5.78 -6.83 4.67
C CYS A 30 6.72 -7.91 5.22
N ARG A 31 7.98 -7.52 5.40
CA ARG A 31 9.02 -8.36 6.01
C ARG A 31 10.07 -7.48 6.68
N LEU A 32 10.60 -7.96 7.81
CA LEU A 32 11.77 -7.34 8.44
C LEU A 32 13.03 -8.08 7.98
N GLN A 33 13.91 -7.40 7.25
CA GLN A 33 15.18 -7.99 6.86
C GLN A 33 16.16 -7.98 8.04
N ARG A 34 16.58 -9.17 8.49
CA ARG A 34 17.44 -9.31 9.68
C ARG A 34 18.79 -8.63 9.54
N LYS A 35 19.36 -8.56 8.33
CA LYS A 35 20.71 -8.02 8.06
C LYS A 35 20.71 -6.67 7.32
N GLU A 36 19.55 -6.05 7.13
CA GLU A 36 19.47 -4.76 6.46
C GLU A 36 19.98 -3.65 7.39
N GLN A 37 20.87 -2.81 6.86
CA GLN A 37 21.32 -1.61 7.56
C GLN A 37 20.19 -0.57 7.59
N LEU A 38 20.07 0.11 8.72
CA LEU A 38 19.13 1.22 8.83
C LEU A 38 19.66 2.40 8.01
N ARG A 39 18.81 2.92 7.13
CA ARG A 39 19.01 4.20 6.47
C ARG A 39 18.94 5.32 7.51
N GLU A 40 19.73 6.37 7.30
CA GLU A 40 19.65 7.58 8.09
C GLU A 40 18.21 8.11 8.15
N GLY A 41 17.80 8.61 9.32
CA GLY A 41 16.43 9.05 9.57
C GLY A 41 15.43 7.93 9.92
N ASN A 42 15.83 6.65 9.92
CA ASN A 42 15.00 5.54 10.39
C ASN A 42 15.49 4.98 11.73
N ALA A 43 14.69 5.14 12.79
CA ALA A 43 15.05 4.70 14.14
C ALA A 43 14.96 3.18 14.36
N THR A 44 14.13 2.48 13.57
CA THR A 44 13.87 1.04 13.72
C THR A 44 13.69 0.37 12.35
N LYS A 45 13.80 -0.97 12.31
CA LYS A 45 13.58 -1.74 11.07
C LYS A 45 12.12 -1.69 10.64
N GLU A 46 11.20 -1.65 11.60
CA GLU A 46 9.77 -1.49 11.40
C GLU A 46 9.48 -0.14 10.75
N ALA A 47 10.10 0.94 11.23
CA ALA A 47 9.96 2.27 10.63
C ALA A 47 10.48 2.30 9.19
N GLN A 48 11.68 1.77 8.95
CA GLN A 48 12.24 1.66 7.60
C GLN A 48 11.34 0.84 6.65
N ALA A 49 10.82 -0.29 7.14
CA ALA A 49 9.95 -1.14 6.35
C ALA A 49 8.55 -0.53 6.15
N ALA A 50 8.06 0.30 7.08
CA ALA A 50 6.85 1.10 6.90
C ALA A 50 7.03 2.17 5.82
N VAL A 51 8.14 2.91 5.82
CA VAL A 51 8.46 3.86 4.74
C VAL A 51 8.58 3.13 3.40
N SER A 52 9.25 1.98 3.39
CA SER A 52 9.39 1.16 2.19
C SER A 52 8.03 0.68 1.65
N LEU A 53 7.10 0.29 2.52
CA LEU A 53 5.72 -0.04 2.16
C LEU A 53 5.05 1.17 1.50
N LEU A 54 5.05 2.33 2.16
CA LEU A 54 4.42 3.56 1.64
C LEU A 54 4.93 3.88 0.23
N TYR A 55 6.25 3.90 0.07
CA TYR A 55 6.89 4.28 -1.19
C TYR A 55 6.66 3.26 -2.29
N ALA A 56 6.70 1.97 -1.95
CA ALA A 56 6.43 0.91 -2.92
C ALA A 56 4.97 0.92 -3.41
N ILE A 57 4.02 1.26 -2.55
CA ILE A 57 2.62 1.45 -2.96
C ILE A 57 2.50 2.67 -3.87
N ILE A 58 3.07 3.82 -3.49
CA ILE A 58 3.08 5.02 -4.33
C ILE A 58 3.66 4.73 -5.72
N ALA A 59 4.83 4.08 -5.79
CA ALA A 59 5.49 3.74 -7.04
C ALA A 59 4.65 2.81 -7.92
N GLN A 60 4.01 1.79 -7.34
CA GLN A 60 3.12 0.88 -8.08
C GLN A 60 1.86 1.60 -8.60
N LEU A 61 1.26 2.48 -7.80
CA LEU A 61 0.11 3.26 -8.23
C LEU A 61 0.49 4.23 -9.35
N PHE A 62 1.67 4.87 -9.29
CA PHE A 62 2.20 5.66 -10.39
C PHE A 62 2.35 4.83 -11.67
N GLU A 63 2.92 3.64 -11.58
CA GLU A 63 3.09 2.77 -12.74
C GLU A 63 1.73 2.34 -13.33
N ILE A 64 0.75 1.99 -12.49
CA ILE A 64 -0.61 1.69 -12.93
C ILE A 64 -1.22 2.88 -13.68
N MET A 65 -1.09 4.09 -13.13
CA MET A 65 -1.63 5.29 -13.78
C MET A 65 -0.94 5.63 -15.08
N ARG A 66 0.38 5.38 -15.21
CA ARG A 66 1.08 5.51 -16.49
C ARG A 66 0.54 4.52 -17.52
N GLN A 67 0.23 3.29 -17.12
CA GLN A 67 -0.38 2.29 -18.01
C GLN A 67 -1.80 2.67 -18.44
N ILE A 68 -2.57 3.33 -17.57
CA ILE A 68 -3.91 3.85 -17.89
C ILE A 68 -3.80 5.09 -18.79
N SER A 69 -2.93 6.05 -18.44
CA SER A 69 -2.80 7.34 -19.13
C SER A 69 -2.06 7.23 -20.47
N ALA A 70 -1.28 6.18 -20.69
CA ALA A 70 -0.78 5.84 -22.03
C ALA A 70 -1.92 5.58 -23.05
N LEU A 71 -3.16 5.47 -22.60
CA LEU A 71 -4.36 5.40 -23.43
C LEU A 71 -4.95 6.80 -23.77
N ASP A 72 -4.56 7.86 -23.04
CA ASP A 72 -5.02 9.25 -23.22
C ASP A 72 -3.81 10.21 -23.25
N ALA A 73 -3.28 10.45 -24.45
CA ALA A 73 -1.94 11.01 -24.70
C ALA A 73 -1.69 12.49 -24.29
N ASP A 74 -2.64 13.20 -23.69
CA ASP A 74 -2.58 14.68 -23.57
C ASP A 74 -2.58 15.24 -22.14
N VAL A 75 -2.55 14.42 -21.09
CA VAL A 75 -2.51 14.92 -19.70
C VAL A 75 -1.18 14.57 -19.04
N ARG A 76 -0.39 15.62 -18.71
CA ARG A 76 0.74 15.47 -17.79
C ARG A 76 0.19 15.10 -16.43
N PHE A 77 0.54 13.89 -16.03
CA PHE A 77 -0.05 13.17 -14.93
C PHE A 77 0.19 13.86 -13.57
N GLU A 78 1.35 14.48 -13.41
CA GLU A 78 1.72 15.26 -12.23
C GLU A 78 0.79 16.48 -12.04
N ASP A 79 0.39 17.12 -13.15
CA ASP A 79 -0.49 18.28 -13.16
C ASP A 79 -1.94 17.88 -12.76
N ALA A 80 -2.40 16.69 -13.18
CA ALA A 80 -3.71 16.15 -12.80
C ALA A 80 -3.81 15.82 -11.30
N LEU A 81 -2.69 15.49 -10.67
CA LEU A 81 -2.61 15.25 -9.23
C LEU A 81 -2.35 16.50 -8.39
N GLY A 82 -2.04 17.63 -9.04
CA GLY A 82 -1.53 18.82 -8.34
C GLY A 82 -0.22 18.55 -7.61
N LEU A 83 0.57 17.56 -8.05
CA LEU A 83 1.86 17.22 -7.47
C LEU A 83 2.95 17.97 -8.23
N THR A 84 3.83 18.64 -7.49
CA THR A 84 5.02 19.25 -8.07
C THR A 84 6.16 18.22 -8.09
N PRO A 85 7.15 18.37 -9.00
CA PRO A 85 8.36 17.57 -8.98
C PRO A 85 9.04 17.57 -7.60
N GLU A 86 8.99 18.68 -6.87
CA GLU A 86 9.55 18.80 -5.53
C GLU A 86 8.84 17.90 -4.50
N ASN A 87 7.55 17.64 -4.66
CA ASN A 87 6.82 16.71 -3.78
C ASN A 87 7.39 15.30 -3.89
N ILE A 88 7.73 14.87 -5.12
CA ILE A 88 8.24 13.53 -5.41
C ILE A 88 9.75 13.44 -5.15
N LEU A 89 10.52 14.43 -5.58
CA LEU A 89 11.98 14.49 -5.37
C LEU A 89 12.36 14.66 -3.90
N GLY A 90 11.45 15.20 -3.08
CA GLY A 90 11.63 15.30 -1.64
C GLY A 90 11.46 13.99 -0.86
N LEU A 91 11.14 12.88 -1.53
CA LEU A 91 10.99 11.56 -0.91
C LEU A 91 12.35 10.85 -0.80
N ASP A 92 12.91 10.78 0.42
CA ASP A 92 14.26 10.25 0.70
C ASP A 92 14.26 8.81 1.26
N GLY A 93 13.08 8.25 1.52
CA GLY A 93 12.90 6.93 2.12
C GLY A 93 13.28 6.86 3.61
N SER A 94 13.27 8.00 4.30
CA SER A 94 13.35 8.09 5.75
C SER A 94 11.99 8.45 6.36
N MET A 95 11.84 8.27 7.68
CA MET A 95 10.63 8.70 8.40
C MET A 95 10.45 10.22 8.40
N HIS A 96 11.49 11.02 8.14
CA HIS A 96 11.38 12.48 8.09
C HIS A 96 10.47 12.95 6.95
N THR A 97 10.35 12.17 5.88
CA THR A 97 9.53 12.47 4.72
C THR A 97 8.21 11.68 4.71
N TRP A 98 7.84 11.05 5.84
CA TRP A 98 6.61 10.28 5.98
C TRP A 98 5.36 11.08 5.61
N GLU A 99 5.17 12.25 6.21
CA GLU A 99 3.98 13.10 5.96
C GLU A 99 3.89 13.52 4.50
N ARG A 100 5.04 13.85 3.87
CA ARG A 100 5.09 14.13 2.43
C ARG A 100 4.72 12.93 1.59
N GLY A 101 5.20 11.73 1.94
CA GLY A 101 4.79 10.49 1.29
C GLY A 101 3.29 10.24 1.43
N MET A 102 2.71 10.55 2.58
CA MET A 102 1.26 10.44 2.82
C MET A 102 0.45 11.44 1.99
N GLU A 103 0.91 12.69 1.84
CA GLU A 103 0.32 13.68 0.93
C GLU A 103 0.30 13.17 -0.52
N VAL A 104 1.42 12.60 -0.98
CA VAL A 104 1.53 12.01 -2.31
C VAL A 104 0.58 10.81 -2.46
N LEU A 105 0.55 9.91 -1.48
CA LEU A 105 -0.36 8.77 -1.50
C LEU A 105 -1.82 9.22 -1.57
N ASP A 106 -2.22 10.18 -0.73
CA ASP A 106 -3.60 10.71 -0.69
C ASP A 106 -4.02 11.33 -2.04
N ALA A 107 -3.14 12.11 -2.67
CA ALA A 107 -3.39 12.66 -4.01
C ALA A 107 -3.58 11.55 -5.05
N VAL A 108 -2.69 10.55 -5.03
CA VAL A 108 -2.71 9.42 -5.98
C VAL A 108 -3.99 8.58 -5.82
N VAL A 109 -4.35 8.17 -4.59
CA VAL A 109 -5.49 7.25 -4.39
C VAL A 109 -6.85 7.88 -4.72
N LYS A 110 -6.95 9.21 -4.74
CA LYS A 110 -8.18 9.95 -5.10
C LYS A 110 -8.55 9.82 -6.58
N VAL A 111 -7.54 9.67 -7.45
CA VAL A 111 -7.75 9.53 -8.90
C VAL A 111 -7.71 8.09 -9.37
N MET A 112 -7.28 7.15 -8.52
CA MET A 112 -7.25 5.73 -8.88
C MET A 112 -8.65 5.21 -9.27
N PRO A 113 -8.76 4.39 -10.33
CA PRO A 113 -10.01 3.74 -10.68
C PRO A 113 -10.56 2.88 -9.54
N ALA A 114 -11.89 2.85 -9.38
CA ALA A 114 -12.55 2.09 -8.31
C ALA A 114 -12.32 0.56 -8.41
N GLY A 115 -11.87 0.07 -9.57
CA GLY A 115 -11.53 -1.33 -9.80
C GLY A 115 -10.12 -1.72 -9.39
N THR A 116 -9.25 -0.78 -8.99
CA THR A 116 -7.88 -1.12 -8.58
C THR A 116 -7.88 -1.84 -7.23
N LEU A 117 -7.13 -2.93 -7.15
CA LEU A 117 -6.90 -3.69 -5.91
C LEU A 117 -5.57 -3.27 -5.25
N CYS A 118 -5.54 -3.13 -3.93
CA CYS A 118 -4.33 -2.93 -3.15
C CYS A 118 -4.23 -4.02 -2.08
N LEU A 119 -3.20 -4.86 -2.16
CA LEU A 119 -2.94 -5.95 -1.21
C LEU A 119 -1.72 -5.63 -0.35
N ILE A 120 -1.90 -5.57 0.96
CA ILE A 120 -0.80 -5.38 1.91
C ILE A 120 -0.75 -6.58 2.86
N ASP A 121 0.27 -7.41 2.67
CA ASP A 121 0.42 -8.67 3.37
C ASP A 121 1.31 -8.56 4.61
N ALA A 122 0.92 -9.25 5.67
CA ALA A 122 1.68 -9.44 6.90
C ALA A 122 2.03 -8.13 7.65
N LEU A 123 1.05 -7.22 7.75
CA LEU A 123 1.26 -5.86 8.30
C LEU A 123 1.76 -5.84 9.75
N HIS A 124 1.48 -6.87 10.55
CA HIS A 124 2.00 -7.02 11.91
C HIS A 124 3.53 -6.96 12.01
N TRP A 125 4.27 -7.28 10.94
CA TRP A 125 5.72 -7.14 10.94
C TRP A 125 6.18 -5.71 11.11
N LEU A 126 5.36 -4.74 10.70
CA LEU A 126 5.70 -3.33 10.75
C LEU A 126 5.12 -2.63 11.97
N ASP A 127 4.22 -3.29 12.70
CA ASP A 127 3.41 -2.67 13.74
C ASP A 127 4.07 -2.79 15.11
N ASN A 128 4.67 -1.69 15.56
CA ASN A 128 5.21 -1.54 16.89
C ASN A 128 4.79 -0.19 17.48
N ARG A 129 5.18 0.08 18.73
CA ARG A 129 4.83 1.32 19.43
C ARG A 129 5.30 2.60 18.70
N GLY A 130 6.37 2.51 17.90
CA GLY A 130 6.95 3.64 17.17
C GLY A 130 6.37 3.86 15.77
N THR A 131 5.62 2.92 15.23
CA THR A 131 5.05 2.96 13.87
C THR A 131 3.53 2.88 13.84
N GLU A 132 2.87 2.54 14.96
CA GLU A 132 1.42 2.34 15.01
C GLU A 132 0.64 3.53 14.43
N ALA A 133 0.98 4.76 14.83
CA ALA A 133 0.28 5.96 14.40
C ALA A 133 0.40 6.17 12.88
N GLN A 134 1.59 5.95 12.33
CA GLN A 134 1.88 6.05 10.90
C GLN A 134 1.13 4.99 10.11
N LEU A 135 1.14 3.73 10.58
CA LEU A 135 0.39 2.66 9.94
C LEU A 135 -1.11 2.91 9.97
N ARG A 136 -1.65 3.47 11.07
CA ARG A 136 -3.06 3.88 11.15
C ARG A 136 -3.40 4.96 10.13
N ASN A 137 -2.54 5.97 9.97
CA ASN A 137 -2.71 7.00 8.95
C ASN A 137 -2.72 6.39 7.54
N LEU A 138 -1.76 5.52 7.23
CA LEU A 138 -1.70 4.79 5.96
C LEU A 138 -2.98 3.96 5.70
N ILE A 139 -3.45 3.22 6.71
CA ILE A 139 -4.69 2.45 6.62
C ILE A 139 -5.88 3.37 6.35
N ALA A 140 -5.99 4.50 7.06
CA ALA A 140 -7.11 5.43 6.91
C ALA A 140 -7.18 6.03 5.50
N VAL A 141 -6.04 6.48 4.94
CA VAL A 141 -5.98 7.00 3.57
C VAL A 141 -6.40 5.93 2.55
N LEU A 142 -5.84 4.72 2.65
CA LEU A 142 -6.22 3.62 1.77
C LEU A 142 -7.70 3.24 1.88
N ARG A 143 -8.27 3.26 3.10
CA ARG A 143 -9.69 2.99 3.36
C ARG A 143 -10.63 4.05 2.77
N SER A 144 -10.19 5.32 2.74
CA SER A 144 -10.99 6.41 2.15
C SER A 144 -10.94 6.44 0.62
N SER A 145 -10.07 5.64 0.00
CA SER A 145 -9.96 5.56 -1.45
C SER A 145 -11.13 4.81 -2.09
N LYS A 146 -11.26 4.92 -3.41
CA LYS A 146 -12.22 4.13 -4.20
C LYS A 146 -11.73 2.71 -4.48
N MET A 147 -10.46 2.42 -4.16
CA MET A 147 -9.83 1.12 -4.42
C MET A 147 -10.38 0.04 -3.50
N LYS A 148 -10.22 -1.22 -3.90
CA LYS A 148 -10.41 -2.35 -3.00
C LYS A 148 -9.11 -2.60 -2.27
N VAL A 149 -9.13 -2.61 -0.94
CA VAL A 149 -7.90 -2.77 -0.13
C VAL A 149 -8.04 -4.00 0.74
N LEU A 150 -7.06 -4.89 0.69
CA LEU A 150 -6.96 -6.07 1.55
C LEU A 150 -5.68 -6.00 2.37
N PHE A 151 -5.85 -6.00 3.69
CA PHE A 151 -4.75 -6.15 4.64
C PHE A 151 -4.77 -7.57 5.21
N THR A 152 -3.61 -8.21 5.31
CA THR A 152 -3.48 -9.49 6.01
C THR A 152 -2.57 -9.38 7.22
N THR A 153 -2.83 -10.19 8.22
CA THR A 153 -1.95 -10.36 9.37
C THR A 153 -2.08 -11.78 9.92
N SER A 154 -0.96 -12.37 10.36
CA SER A 154 -0.93 -13.64 11.10
C SER A 154 -0.60 -13.43 12.59
N GLY A 155 -0.39 -12.18 13.01
CA GLY A 155 -0.05 -11.81 14.39
C GLY A 155 -0.88 -10.63 14.88
N ARG A 156 -0.57 -10.17 16.10
CA ARG A 156 -1.18 -8.97 16.67
C ARG A 156 -0.78 -7.76 15.82
N CYS A 157 -1.76 -7.01 15.36
CA CYS A 157 -1.59 -5.73 14.68
C CYS A 157 -2.54 -4.72 15.33
N ALA A 158 -2.03 -3.91 16.24
CA ALA A 158 -2.74 -2.83 16.92
C ALA A 158 -3.29 -1.79 15.94
N ALA A 159 -2.54 -1.45 14.89
CA ALA A 159 -2.99 -0.51 13.88
C ALA A 159 -4.26 -1.01 13.17
N LEU A 160 -4.27 -2.25 12.68
CA LEU A 160 -5.48 -2.86 12.09
C LEU A 160 -6.61 -3.02 13.10
N ALA A 161 -6.32 -3.45 14.33
CA ALA A 161 -7.34 -3.65 15.35
C ALA A 161 -8.07 -2.33 15.73
N LYS A 162 -7.41 -1.18 15.59
CA LYS A 162 -7.98 0.14 15.87
C LYS A 162 -8.72 0.75 14.68
N GLU A 163 -8.31 0.45 13.45
CA GLU A 163 -8.89 1.03 12.23
C GLU A 163 -9.98 0.14 11.59
N MET A 164 -10.06 -1.14 11.95
CA MET A 164 -11.02 -2.08 11.34
C MET A 164 -12.23 -2.31 12.23
N THR A 165 -13.41 -2.33 11.63
CA THR A 165 -14.65 -2.75 12.30
C THR A 165 -14.77 -4.27 12.30
N ARG A 166 -15.53 -4.84 13.26
CA ARG A 166 -15.68 -6.30 13.39
C ARG A 166 -16.22 -7.00 12.13
N GLY A 167 -17.03 -6.31 11.32
CA GLY A 167 -17.59 -6.88 10.09
C GLY A 167 -16.57 -7.03 8.95
N GLU A 168 -15.51 -6.21 8.97
CA GLU A 168 -14.44 -6.18 7.97
C GLU A 168 -13.35 -7.22 8.25
N ILE A 169 -13.27 -7.70 9.50
CA ILE A 169 -12.26 -8.67 9.92
C ILE A 169 -12.77 -10.08 9.64
N LYS A 170 -11.96 -10.85 8.89
CA LYS A 170 -12.19 -12.27 8.65
C LYS A 170 -11.01 -13.07 9.20
N SER A 171 -11.31 -13.92 10.18
CA SER A 171 -10.36 -14.93 10.65
C SER A 171 -10.40 -16.12 9.69
N VAL A 172 -9.22 -16.60 9.33
CA VAL A 172 -9.06 -17.75 8.45
C VAL A 172 -8.12 -18.71 9.15
N ASP A 173 -8.60 -19.93 9.44
CA ASP A 173 -7.77 -20.98 10.02
C ASP A 173 -6.89 -21.58 8.92
N CYS A 174 -5.57 -21.52 9.13
CA CYS A 174 -4.59 -22.05 8.18
C CYS A 174 -4.54 -23.59 8.17
N ASP A 175 -5.19 -24.27 9.13
CA ASP A 175 -5.19 -25.74 9.27
C ASP A 175 -6.14 -26.46 8.30
N ARG A 176 -6.89 -25.74 7.47
CA ARG A 176 -7.91 -26.30 6.56
C ARG A 176 -7.65 -26.04 5.08
N PHE A 177 -6.38 -25.93 4.68
CA PHE A 177 -5.99 -25.77 3.27
C PHE A 177 -4.93 -26.76 2.84
#